data_AF-A0A7V1ZHH2-F1
#
_entry.id   AF-A0A7V1ZHH2-F1
#
_cell.length_a   1.000
_cell.length_b   1.000
_cell.length_c   1.000
_cell.angle_alpha   90.00
_cell.angle_beta   90.00
_cell.angle_gamma   90.00
#
_symmetry.space_group_name_H-M   'P 1'
#
loop_
_entity.id
_entity.type
_entity.pdbx_description
1 polymer ?
#
loop_
_entity_poly.entity_id
_entity_poly.type
_entity_poly.pdbx_seq_one_letter_code
_entity_poly.pdbx_strand_id
1 'polypeptide(L)'
;QDVELVAKLGTVSGRDVDKVAAFALELAESEVITAPFLANAYVAAECKVSERHSFGDQTLFVGEILRVAARDAVFAPDGTLRVEAMAPVLYLGANRYLTVDAKTLVTLPVAED
;
A
#
# COMPACT_ATOMS: atom_id res chain seq x y z
N GLN A 1 2.40 8.02 -6.70
CA GLN A 1 1.64 8.36 -5.47
C GLN A 1 2.26 9.58 -4.80
N ASP A 2 1.54 10.26 -3.90
CA ASP A 2 2.02 11.46 -3.19
C ASP A 2 2.95 11.08 -2.02
N VAL A 3 4.26 11.35 -2.19
CA VAL A 3 5.29 11.05 -1.17
C VAL A 3 5.14 11.94 0.06
N GLU A 4 4.72 13.19 -0.10
CA GLU A 4 4.56 14.10 1.03
C GLU A 4 3.43 13.64 1.94
N LEU A 5 2.32 13.19 1.34
CA LEU A 5 1.20 12.64 2.09
C LEU A 5 1.60 11.37 2.84
N VAL A 6 2.31 10.45 2.18
CA VAL A 6 2.85 9.23 2.81
C VAL A 6 3.70 9.57 4.04
N ALA A 7 4.61 10.54 3.91
CA ALA A 7 5.45 10.97 5.03
C ALA A 7 4.63 11.58 6.17
N LYS A 8 3.70 12.50 5.87
CA LYS A 8 2.84 13.15 6.88
C LYS A 8 1.98 12.17 7.66
N LEU A 9 1.42 11.14 6.98
CA LEU A 9 0.61 10.13 7.65
C LEU A 9 1.41 9.25 8.62
N GLY A 10 2.73 9.13 8.44
CA GLY A 10 3.62 8.40 9.33
C GLY A 10 4.16 9.20 10.52
N THR A 11 4.09 10.53 10.51
CA THR A 11 4.65 11.39 11.57
C THR A 11 3.64 11.87 12.59
N VAL A 12 2.35 11.81 12.27
CA VAL A 12 1.27 12.25 13.16
C VAL A 12 0.53 11.05 13.75
N SER A 13 0.16 11.10 15.03
CA SER A 13 -0.63 10.07 15.69
C SER A 13 -2.13 10.28 15.45
N GLY A 14 -2.83 9.23 15.02
CA GLY A 14 -4.30 9.27 14.85
C GLY A 14 -5.08 9.30 16.17
N ARG A 15 -4.41 9.08 17.30
CA ARG A 15 -4.99 9.24 18.64
C ARG A 15 -5.31 10.70 18.95
N ASP A 16 -4.48 11.60 18.44
CA ASP A 16 -4.45 13.01 18.82
C ASP A 16 -4.95 13.91 17.67
N VAL A 17 -4.92 13.41 16.44
CA VAL A 17 -5.32 14.14 15.23
C VAL A 17 -6.23 13.26 14.39
N ASP A 18 -7.40 13.80 14.02
CA ASP A 18 -8.20 13.24 12.93
C ASP A 18 -7.47 13.47 11.60
N LYS A 19 -6.74 12.45 11.15
CA LYS A 19 -5.95 12.52 9.92
C LYS A 19 -6.82 12.71 8.67
N VAL A 20 -8.06 12.22 8.69
CA VAL A 20 -8.97 12.34 7.55
C VAL A 20 -9.31 13.80 7.34
N ALA A 21 -9.77 14.47 8.40
CA ALA A 21 -10.06 15.90 8.36
C ALA A 21 -8.80 16.75 8.14
N ALA A 22 -7.71 16.48 8.87
CA ALA A 22 -6.50 17.30 8.85
C ALA A 22 -5.76 17.29 7.50
N PHE A 23 -5.83 16.19 6.76
CA PHE A 23 -5.15 16.03 5.48
C PHE A 23 -6.11 15.94 4.28
N ALA A 24 -7.40 16.26 4.49
CA ALA A 24 -8.45 16.18 3.46
C ALA A 24 -8.42 14.85 2.69
N LEU A 25 -8.34 13.74 3.43
CA LEU A 25 -8.27 12.41 2.83
C LEU A 25 -9.65 12.02 2.29
N GLU A 26 -9.67 11.58 1.05
CA GLU A 26 -10.84 10.91 0.49
C GLU A 26 -10.76 9.41 0.79
N LEU A 27 -11.82 8.88 1.38
CA LEU A 27 -11.94 7.47 1.72
C LEU A 27 -12.97 6.78 0.83
N ALA A 28 -12.68 5.54 0.48
CA ALA A 28 -13.60 4.63 -0.20
C ALA A 28 -13.99 3.48 0.74
N GLU A 29 -15.21 2.97 0.55
CA GLU A 29 -15.73 1.83 1.30
C GLU A 29 -15.11 0.53 0.82
N SER A 30 -14.81 -0.35 1.78
CA SER A 30 -14.36 -1.72 1.53
C SER A 30 -15.56 -2.63 1.25
N GLU A 31 -15.36 -3.70 0.49
CA GLU A 31 -16.42 -4.63 0.07
C GLU A 31 -16.77 -5.66 1.15
N VAL A 32 -15.76 -6.16 1.88
CA VAL A 32 -15.90 -7.30 2.80
C VAL A 32 -15.50 -6.99 4.24
N ILE A 33 -14.85 -5.85 4.51
CA ILE A 33 -14.55 -5.36 5.86
C ILE A 33 -15.11 -3.96 6.11
N THR A 34 -15.14 -3.53 7.39
CA THR A 34 -15.65 -2.19 7.77
C THR A 34 -14.60 -1.07 7.72
N ALA A 35 -13.31 -1.43 7.70
CA ALA A 35 -12.24 -0.43 7.61
C ALA A 35 -12.19 0.15 6.19
N PRO A 36 -12.24 1.48 6.00
CA PRO A 36 -12.15 2.09 4.67
C PRO A 36 -10.70 2.11 4.17
N PHE A 37 -10.51 2.40 2.88
CA PHE A 37 -9.20 2.64 2.28
C PHE A 37 -9.13 4.03 1.62
N LEU A 38 -7.92 4.49 1.30
CA LEU A 38 -7.73 5.76 0.59
C LEU A 38 -8.29 5.65 -0.83
N ALA A 39 -9.24 6.50 -1.21
CA ALA A 39 -9.88 6.47 -2.52
C ALA A 39 -8.88 6.62 -3.68
N ASN A 40 -7.75 7.29 -3.43
CA ASN A 40 -6.67 7.48 -4.40
C ASN A 40 -5.59 6.38 -4.38
N ALA A 41 -5.76 5.29 -3.63
CA ALA A 41 -4.85 4.15 -3.66
C ALA A 41 -4.82 3.49 -5.05
N TYR A 42 -3.67 2.94 -5.46
CA TYR A 42 -3.59 2.13 -6.68
C TYR A 42 -3.95 0.67 -6.43
N VAL A 43 -3.81 0.23 -5.18
CA VAL A 43 -4.22 -1.07 -4.67
C VAL A 43 -4.55 -0.92 -3.19
N ALA A 44 -5.59 -1.61 -2.73
CA ALA A 44 -5.94 -1.78 -1.33
C ALA A 44 -6.28 -3.25 -1.10
N ALA A 45 -5.72 -3.83 -0.05
CA ALA A 45 -6.01 -5.20 0.37
C ALA A 45 -6.88 -5.17 1.62
N GLU A 46 -8.04 -5.80 1.53
CA GLU A 46 -8.93 -6.00 2.67
C GLU A 46 -8.50 -7.26 3.40
N CYS A 47 -8.06 -7.09 4.64
CA CYS A 47 -7.43 -8.16 5.41
C CYS A 47 -8.19 -8.46 6.69
N LYS A 48 -8.26 -9.75 7.04
CA LYS A 48 -8.62 -10.22 8.38
C LYS A 48 -7.34 -10.56 9.14
N VAL A 49 -7.22 -10.12 10.39
CA VAL A 49 -6.09 -10.52 11.24
C VAL A 49 -6.21 -12.01 11.55
N SER A 50 -5.30 -12.82 11.01
CA SER A 50 -5.23 -14.26 11.25
C SER A 50 -4.33 -14.59 12.45
N GLU A 51 -3.23 -13.86 12.64
CA GLU A 51 -2.28 -14.10 13.73
C GLU A 51 -1.71 -12.79 14.32
N ARG A 52 -1.21 -12.89 15.55
CA ARG A 52 -0.54 -11.81 16.29
C ARG A 52 0.67 -12.39 17.03
N HIS A 53 1.85 -11.85 16.76
CA HIS A 53 3.11 -12.29 17.36
C HIS A 53 3.78 -11.11 18.07
N SER A 54 4.03 -11.23 19.37
CA SER A 54 4.68 -10.18 20.16
C SER A 54 6.20 -10.37 20.19
N PHE A 55 6.94 -9.30 19.89
CA PHE A 55 8.40 -9.27 19.89
C PHE A 55 8.88 -8.05 20.68
N GLY A 56 9.14 -8.23 21.97
CA GLY A 56 9.49 -7.11 22.86
C GLY A 56 8.35 -6.09 22.95
N ASP A 57 8.61 -4.86 22.52
CA ASP A 57 7.65 -3.76 22.45
C ASP A 57 6.88 -3.68 21.12
N GLN A 58 7.15 -4.60 20.18
CA GLN A 58 6.52 -4.65 18.88
C GLN A 58 5.52 -5.80 18.78
N THR A 59 4.54 -5.65 17.89
CA THR A 59 3.60 -6.72 17.54
C THR A 59 3.55 -6.85 16.03
N LEU A 60 3.85 -8.05 15.52
CA LEU A 60 3.65 -8.42 14.13
C LEU A 60 2.23 -8.97 13.97
N PHE A 61 1.48 -8.41 13.04
CA PHE A 61 0.16 -8.90 12.64
C PHE A 61 0.27 -9.64 11.32
N VAL A 62 -0.31 -10.84 11.23
CA VAL A 62 -0.49 -11.57 9.97
C VAL A 62 -1.92 -11.32 9.49
N GLY A 63 -2.05 -10.85 8.23
CA GLY A 63 -3.33 -10.57 7.60
C GLY A 63 -3.64 -11.58 6.50
N GLU A 64 -4.78 -12.24 6.58
CA GLU A 64 -5.37 -13.01 5.48
C GLU A 64 -6.06 -12.05 4.51
N ILE A 65 -5.65 -12.05 3.23
CA ILE A 65 -6.25 -11.22 2.19
C ILE A 65 -7.61 -11.81 1.81
N LEU A 66 -8.68 -11.08 2.08
CA LEU A 66 -10.05 -11.47 1.74
C LEU A 66 -10.48 -10.90 0.38
N ARG A 67 -10.05 -9.68 0.06
CA ARG A 67 -10.34 -8.99 -1.19
C ARG A 67 -9.22 -8.02 -1.54
N VAL A 68 -9.05 -7.76 -2.84
CA VAL A 68 -8.16 -6.71 -3.35
C VAL A 68 -8.97 -5.77 -4.23
N ALA A 69 -8.94 -4.49 -3.91
CA ALA A 69 -9.40 -3.42 -4.79
C ALA A 69 -8.17 -2.85 -5.51
N ALA A 70 -8.17 -2.89 -6.84
CA ALA A 70 -7.08 -2.39 -7.66
C ALA A 70 -7.61 -1.34 -8.63
N ARG A 71 -6.81 -0.29 -8.86
CA ARG A 71 -7.13 0.70 -9.89
C ARG A 71 -7.02 0.06 -11.28
N ASP A 72 -7.98 0.38 -12.14
CA ASP A 72 -8.00 -0.07 -13.52
C ASP A 72 -6.68 0.23 -14.24
N ALA A 73 -6.26 -0.71 -15.10
CA ALA A 73 -5.08 -0.63 -15.96
C ALA A 73 -3.72 -0.48 -15.24
N VAL A 74 -3.66 -0.54 -13.90
CA VAL A 74 -2.40 -0.52 -13.13
C VAL A 74 -1.71 -1.89 -13.09
N PHE A 75 -2.47 -2.98 -13.16
CA PHE A 75 -1.93 -4.33 -13.19
C PHE A 75 -2.07 -4.96 -14.58
N ALA A 76 -1.12 -5.79 -14.94
CA ALA A 76 -1.16 -6.62 -16.14
C ALA A 76 -2.04 -7.86 -15.92
N PRO A 77 -2.45 -8.58 -16.99
CA PRO A 77 -3.30 -9.77 -16.87
C PRO A 77 -2.71 -10.90 -16.02
N ASP A 78 -1.38 -10.95 -15.88
CA ASP A 78 -0.65 -11.90 -15.04
C ASP A 78 -0.58 -11.46 -13.56
N GLY A 79 -1.22 -10.34 -13.20
CA GLY A 79 -1.24 -9.78 -11.85
C GLY A 79 -0.01 -8.94 -11.50
N THR A 80 0.94 -8.76 -12.41
CA THR A 80 2.12 -7.91 -12.16
C THR A 80 1.79 -6.43 -12.28
N LEU A 81 2.54 -5.59 -11.56
CA LEU A 81 2.37 -4.14 -11.62
C LEU A 81 2.96 -3.58 -12.93
N ARG A 82 2.18 -2.80 -13.66
CA ARG A 82 2.67 -2.01 -14.80
C ARG A 82 3.36 -0.75 -14.26
N VAL A 83 4.68 -0.83 -14.12
CA VAL A 83 5.50 0.24 -13.55
C VAL A 83 5.47 1.54 -14.38
N GLU A 84 5.10 1.45 -15.66
CA GLU A 84 4.85 2.60 -16.54
C GLU A 84 3.54 3.32 -16.21
N ALA A 85 2.55 2.59 -15.69
CA ALA A 85 1.24 3.15 -15.32
C ALA A 85 1.21 3.63 -13.87
N MET A 86 1.94 2.96 -12.98
CA MET A 86 2.05 3.32 -11.57
C MET A 86 3.40 2.92 -11.00
N ALA A 87 4.06 3.89 -10.36
CA ALA A 87 5.33 3.69 -9.70
C ALA A 87 5.14 3.78 -8.16
N PRO A 88 5.38 2.70 -7.39
CA PRO A 88 5.23 2.71 -5.94
C PRO A 88 6.29 3.57 -5.26
N VAL A 89 5.92 4.16 -4.13
CA VAL A 89 6.86 4.88 -3.27
C VAL A 89 7.65 3.89 -2.42
N LEU A 90 8.97 3.97 -2.47
CA LEU A 90 9.89 3.15 -1.69
C LEU A 90 10.58 4.00 -0.63
N TYR A 91 10.50 3.57 0.63
CA TYR A 91 11.16 4.23 1.75
C TYR A 91 12.54 3.62 2.01
N LEU A 92 13.57 4.48 2.09
CA LEU A 92 14.97 4.05 2.27
C LEU A 92 15.53 4.35 3.66
N GLY A 93 14.71 4.86 4.59
CA GLY A 93 15.19 5.37 5.88
C GLY A 93 15.56 6.86 5.81
N ALA A 94 15.68 7.47 7.00
CA ALA A 94 16.11 8.87 7.16
C ALA A 94 15.33 9.88 6.29
N ASN A 95 14.00 9.72 6.16
CA ASN A 95 13.13 10.54 5.30
C ASN A 95 13.54 10.58 3.82
N ARG A 96 14.25 9.55 3.34
CA ARG A 96 14.61 9.40 1.93
C ARG A 96 13.65 8.44 1.26
N TYR A 97 13.13 8.88 0.12
CA TYR A 97 12.18 8.13 -0.69
C TYR A 97 12.70 8.04 -2.12
N LEU A 98 12.36 6.97 -2.82
CA LEU A 98 12.51 6.87 -4.27
C LEU A 98 11.30 6.17 -4.87
N THR A 99 11.28 6.08 -6.19
CA THR A 99 10.32 5.30 -6.95
C THR A 99 11.06 4.45 -7.98
N VAL A 100 10.37 3.50 -8.60
CA VAL A 100 10.92 2.68 -9.68
C VAL A 100 11.18 3.50 -10.95
N ASP A 101 12.31 3.23 -11.61
CA ASP A 101 12.57 3.62 -12.99
C ASP A 101 12.12 2.46 -13.90
N ALA A 102 11.07 2.68 -14.69
CA ALA A 102 10.55 1.65 -15.59
C ALA A 102 11.61 1.14 -16.59
N LYS A 103 12.63 1.95 -16.92
CA LYS A 103 13.72 1.56 -17.82
C LYS A 103 14.63 0.49 -17.23
N THR A 104 14.60 0.27 -15.92
CA THR A 104 15.38 -0.76 -15.26
C THR A 104 14.64 -2.09 -15.14
N LEU A 105 13.40 -2.20 -15.65
CA LEU A 105 12.65 -3.44 -15.63
C LEU A 105 13.29 -4.47 -16.57
N VAL A 106 13.55 -5.67 -16.03
CA VAL A 106 14.05 -6.82 -16.77
C VAL A 106 13.13 -8.00 -16.48
N THR A 107 12.61 -8.64 -17.52
CA THR A 107 11.82 -9.88 -17.42
C THR A 107 12.75 -11.07 -17.67
N LEU A 108 12.89 -11.93 -16.68
CA LEU A 108 13.64 -13.18 -16.82
C LEU A 108 12.71 -14.29 -17.33
N PRO A 109 13.20 -15.24 -18.15
CA PRO A 109 12.42 -16.40 -18.53
C PRO A 109 12.10 -17.24 -17.29
N VAL A 110 10.87 -17.78 -17.25
CA VAL A 110 10.51 -18.81 -16.28
C VAL A 110 11.22 -20.09 -16.71
N ALA A 111 11.96 -20.74 -15.80
CA ALA A 111 12.52 -22.05 -16.09
C ALA A 111 11.37 -23.04 -16.30
N GLU A 112 11.38 -23.76 -17.43
CA GLU A 112 10.52 -24.92 -17.60
C GLU A 112 11.03 -26.01 -16.64
N ASP A 113 10.13 -26.55 -15.80
CA ASP A 113 10.41 -27.70 -14.92
C ASP A 113 10.69 -28.97 -15.73
#